data_AF-A8FF22-F1
#
_entry.id   AF-A8FF22-F1
#
_cell.length_a   1.000
_cell.length_b   1.000
_cell.length_c   1.000
_cell.angle_alpha   90.00
_cell.angle_beta   90.00
_cell.angle_gamma   90.00
#
_symmetry.space_group_name_H-M   'P 1'
#
loop_
_entity.id
_entity.type
_entity.pdbx_description
1 polymer ?
#
loop_
_entity_poly.entity_id
_entity_poly.type
_entity_poly.pdbx_seq_one_letter_code
_entity_poly.pdbx_strand_id
1 'polypeptide(L)'
;MSFLTEWITSIILFILFAIVIDLLLPNSSMQKYAKMVVSLLLIVVMLNPIFALFRADPDQIFSELMKGKEEAQSEEIKNQMNLEKKEIQASQRAYILKQMAVQLEKSAKEPLEKESYEMKHVEVLADEEHLDQNMEADQFRIKAVLSPLTGDAVETVAKVDIDLSRQKEKSAESSSKEIKRVKEKLADVWNTSPEHIALNIEGGDAADHE
;
A
#
# COMPACT_ATOMS: atom_id res chain seq x y z
N MET A 1 34.16 24.29 -9.34
CA MET A 1 35.63 24.37 -9.16
C MET A 1 36.31 25.31 -10.16
N SER A 2 35.90 25.32 -11.43
CA SER A 2 36.47 26.19 -12.49
C SER A 2 36.42 27.69 -12.16
N PHE A 3 35.30 28.18 -11.61
CA PHE A 3 35.13 29.59 -11.26
C PHE A 3 36.20 30.10 -10.29
N LEU A 4 36.46 29.37 -9.19
CA LEU A 4 37.47 29.76 -8.21
C LEU A 4 38.88 29.70 -8.79
N THR A 5 39.18 28.68 -9.60
CA THR A 5 40.49 28.54 -10.25
C THR A 5 40.75 29.64 -11.29
N GLU A 6 39.74 30.04 -12.07
CA GLU A 6 39.84 31.12 -13.05
C GLU A 6 39.99 32.48 -12.36
N TRP A 7 39.24 32.71 -11.28
CA TRP A 7 39.34 33.93 -10.49
C TRP A 7 40.73 34.09 -9.84
N ILE A 8 41.22 33.05 -9.17
CA ILE A 8 42.55 33.07 -8.55
C ILE A 8 43.64 33.25 -9.60
N THR A 9 43.52 32.57 -10.75
CA THR A 9 44.45 32.72 -11.88
C THR A 9 44.48 34.17 -12.41
N SER A 10 43.32 34.82 -12.48
CA SER A 10 43.21 36.23 -12.89
C SER A 10 43.88 37.17 -11.88
N ILE A 11 43.75 36.90 -10.57
CA ILE A 11 44.47 37.66 -9.53
C ILE A 11 45.97 37.48 -9.66
N ILE A 12 46.45 36.24 -9.83
CA ILE A 12 47.87 35.95 -9.97
C ILE A 12 48.44 36.68 -11.19
N LEU A 13 47.76 36.61 -12.33
CA LEU A 13 48.16 37.31 -13.54
C LEU A 13 48.21 38.83 -13.35
N PHE A 14 47.22 39.41 -12.65
CA PHE A 14 47.20 40.83 -12.33
C PHE A 14 48.37 41.24 -11.43
N ILE A 15 48.69 40.44 -10.39
CA ILE A 15 49.82 40.69 -9.50
C ILE A 15 51.15 40.66 -10.27
N LEU A 16 51.33 39.68 -11.16
CA LEU A 16 52.52 39.60 -12.02
C LEU A 16 52.66 40.86 -12.90
N PHE A 17 51.55 41.31 -13.50
CA PHE A 17 51.54 42.53 -14.30
C PHE A 17 51.82 43.79 -13.46
N ALA A 18 51.25 43.87 -12.27
CA ALA A 18 51.49 44.96 -11.32
C ALA A 18 52.97 45.07 -10.92
N ILE A 19 53.66 43.94 -10.73
CA ILE A 19 55.10 43.90 -10.44
C ILE A 19 55.91 44.44 -11.63
N VAL A 20 55.55 44.05 -12.86
CA VAL A 20 56.21 44.56 -14.07
C VAL A 20 56.03 46.08 -14.20
N ILE A 21 54.81 46.58 -13.95
CA ILE A 21 54.55 48.03 -13.94
C ILE A 21 55.37 48.73 -12.86
N ASP A 22 55.47 48.17 -11.65
CA ASP A 22 56.25 48.79 -10.59
C ASP A 22 57.74 48.91 -10.93
N LEU A 23 58.30 47.89 -11.59
CA LEU A 23 59.70 47.91 -12.05
C LEU A 23 59.95 48.90 -13.19
N LEU A 24 58.96 49.14 -14.04
CA LEU A 24 59.05 50.11 -15.14
C LEU A 24 58.88 51.56 -14.68
N LEU A 25 58.25 51.78 -13.53
CA LEU A 25 57.98 53.13 -13.03
C LEU A 25 59.27 53.80 -12.51
N PRO A 26 59.62 54.99 -13.00
CA PRO A 26 60.78 55.72 -12.50
C PRO A 26 60.51 56.24 -11.08
N ASN A 27 61.56 56.27 -10.27
CA ASN A 27 61.50 56.75 -8.88
C ASN A 27 61.15 58.25 -8.86
N SER A 28 59.86 58.53 -8.72
CA SER A 28 59.25 59.85 -8.82
C SER A 28 58.12 59.98 -7.80
N SER A 29 57.69 61.22 -7.53
CA SER A 29 56.48 61.46 -6.75
C SER A 29 55.26 60.73 -7.34
N MET A 30 55.21 60.58 -8.67
CA MET A 30 54.13 59.90 -9.40
C MET A 30 54.08 58.39 -9.12
N GLN A 31 55.22 57.74 -8.85
CA GLN A 31 55.26 56.31 -8.53
C GLN A 31 54.39 55.97 -7.30
N LYS A 32 54.36 56.83 -6.29
CA LYS A 32 53.56 56.63 -5.08
C LYS A 32 52.06 56.61 -5.39
N TYR A 33 51.61 57.51 -6.26
CA TYR A 33 50.21 57.58 -6.67
C TYR A 33 49.85 56.40 -7.58
N ALA A 34 50.73 56.02 -8.51
CA ALA A 34 50.54 54.84 -9.35
C ALA A 34 50.41 53.55 -8.51
N LYS A 35 51.28 53.36 -7.50
CA LYS A 35 51.19 52.24 -6.54
C LYS A 35 49.86 52.21 -5.81
N MET A 36 49.38 53.35 -5.33
CA MET A 36 48.08 53.44 -4.65
C MET A 36 46.93 52.99 -5.55
N VAL A 37 46.91 53.44 -6.81
CA VAL A 37 45.88 53.07 -7.77
C VAL A 37 45.95 51.58 -8.12
N VAL A 38 47.14 51.03 -8.35
CA VAL A 38 47.31 49.59 -8.64
C VAL A 38 46.85 48.72 -7.46
N SER A 39 47.17 49.12 -6.23
CA SER A 39 46.68 48.44 -5.02
C SER A 39 45.15 48.53 -4.87
N LEU A 40 44.54 49.66 -5.24
CA LEU A 40 43.09 49.81 -5.24
C LEU A 40 42.43 48.92 -6.32
N LEU A 41 43.02 48.85 -7.51
CA LEU A 41 42.57 47.96 -8.57
C LEU A 41 42.66 46.48 -8.16
N LEU A 42 43.70 46.09 -7.42
CA LEU A 42 43.81 44.74 -6.86
C LEU A 42 42.62 44.42 -5.93
N ILE A 43 42.25 45.35 -5.06
CA ILE A 43 41.10 45.20 -4.17
C ILE A 43 39.81 45.03 -4.99
N VAL A 44 39.60 45.83 -6.03
CA VAL A 44 38.42 45.71 -6.89
C VAL A 44 38.34 44.33 -7.57
N VAL A 45 39.46 43.83 -8.10
CA VAL A 45 39.53 42.49 -8.71
C VAL A 45 39.27 41.39 -7.69
N MET A 46 39.77 41.55 -6.45
CA MET A 46 39.49 40.63 -5.35
C MET A 46 38.02 40.64 -4.90
N LEU A 47 37.33 41.79 -4.98
CA LEU A 47 35.93 41.93 -4.60
C LEU A 47 34.94 41.45 -5.68
N ASN A 48 35.40 41.17 -6.91
CA ASN A 48 34.55 40.70 -8.00
C ASN A 48 33.67 39.47 -7.67
N PRO A 49 34.17 38.37 -7.07
CA PRO A 49 33.32 37.23 -6.69
C PRO A 49 32.32 37.57 -5.58
N ILE A 50 32.65 38.52 -4.71
CA ILE A 50 31.75 39.00 -3.68
C ILE A 50 30.57 39.73 -4.33
N PHE A 51 30.82 40.56 -5.36
CA PHE A 51 29.75 41.17 -6.15
C PHE A 51 28.89 40.16 -6.92
N ALA A 52 29.43 39.01 -7.30
CA ALA A 52 28.64 37.94 -7.90
C ALA A 52 27.61 37.35 -6.91
N LEU A 53 27.97 37.24 -5.63
CA LEU A 53 27.04 36.81 -4.57
C LEU A 53 25.93 37.83 -4.33
N PHE A 54 26.21 39.13 -4.48
CA PHE A 54 25.21 40.19 -4.36
C PHE A 54 24.26 40.31 -5.56
N ARG A 55 24.59 39.71 -6.71
CA ARG A 55 23.73 39.68 -7.90
C ARG A 55 22.81 38.46 -7.94
N ALA A 56 23.12 37.43 -7.16
CA ALA A 56 22.27 36.26 -7.06
C ALA A 56 21.01 36.64 -6.29
N ASP A 57 19.85 36.42 -6.91
CA ASP A 57 18.55 36.69 -6.31
C ASP A 57 18.39 35.78 -5.08
N PRO A 58 18.22 36.32 -3.85
CA PRO A 58 18.07 35.50 -2.65
C PRO A 58 16.95 34.48 -2.78
N ASP A 59 15.89 34.84 -3.50
CA ASP A 59 14.73 34.00 -3.76
C ASP A 59 15.08 32.83 -4.71
N GLN A 60 16.00 33.03 -5.66
CA GLN A 60 16.47 31.96 -6.56
C GLN A 60 17.38 30.98 -5.81
N ILE A 61 18.31 31.48 -4.99
CA ILE A 61 19.18 30.62 -4.16
C ILE A 61 18.33 29.81 -3.18
N PHE A 62 17.34 30.45 -2.55
CA PHE A 62 16.45 29.78 -1.61
C PHE A 62 15.56 28.75 -2.31
N SER A 63 15.05 29.05 -3.52
CA SER A 63 14.28 28.10 -4.32
C SER A 63 15.12 26.90 -4.77
N GLU A 64 16.36 27.10 -5.22
CA GLU A 64 17.25 26.00 -5.61
C GLU A 64 17.63 25.11 -4.41
N LEU A 65 17.87 25.72 -3.25
CA LEU A 65 18.16 24.99 -2.01
C LEU A 65 16.93 24.21 -1.49
N MET A 66 15.72 24.73 -1.72
CA MET A 66 14.48 24.05 -1.35
C MET A 66 14.17 22.90 -2.34
N LYS A 67 14.33 23.12 -3.65
CA LYS A 67 14.13 22.10 -4.70
C LYS A 67 15.03 20.88 -4.50
N GLY A 68 16.30 21.10 -4.15
CA GLY A 68 17.24 20.00 -3.87
C GLY A 68 16.89 19.16 -2.64
N LYS A 69 16.01 19.64 -1.76
CA LYS A 69 15.55 18.95 -0.56
C LYS A 69 14.16 18.32 -0.75
N GLU A 70 13.29 18.96 -1.54
CA GLU A 70 11.95 18.48 -1.86
C GLU A 70 11.98 17.21 -2.71
N GLU A 71 12.87 17.05 -3.68
CA GLU A 71 12.86 15.86 -4.55
C GLU A 71 13.21 14.57 -3.79
N ALA A 72 14.23 14.58 -2.93
CA ALA A 72 14.61 13.41 -2.13
C ALA A 72 13.61 13.13 -1.00
N GLN A 73 13.09 14.16 -0.34
CA GLN A 73 12.13 14.02 0.75
C GLN A 73 10.72 13.67 0.25
N SER A 74 10.35 14.08 -0.96
CA SER A 74 9.03 13.81 -1.54
C SER A 74 8.84 12.33 -1.90
N GLU A 75 9.87 11.63 -2.40
CA GLU A 75 9.74 10.21 -2.76
C GLU A 75 9.61 9.32 -1.52
N GLU A 76 10.36 9.60 -0.45
CA GLU A 76 10.24 8.86 0.81
C GLU A 76 8.87 9.09 1.46
N ILE A 77 8.39 10.34 1.50
CA ILE A 77 7.05 10.67 2.02
C ILE A 77 5.96 10.04 1.15
N LYS A 78 6.08 10.06 -0.19
CA LYS A 78 5.12 9.39 -1.09
C LYS A 78 5.08 7.89 -0.85
N ASN A 79 6.23 7.25 -0.66
CA ASN A 79 6.29 5.81 -0.39
C ASN A 79 5.64 5.45 0.94
N GLN A 80 5.91 6.21 2.01
CA GLN A 80 5.25 6.02 3.30
C GLN A 80 3.73 6.23 3.19
N MET A 81 3.29 7.30 2.52
CA MET A 81 1.88 7.57 2.28
C MET A 81 1.18 6.46 1.48
N ASN A 82 1.85 5.90 0.46
CA ASN A 82 1.32 4.79 -0.31
C ASN A 82 1.21 3.50 0.51
N LEU A 83 2.18 3.22 1.39
CA LEU A 83 2.15 2.09 2.32
C LEU A 83 1.00 2.22 3.33
N GLU A 84 0.87 3.38 3.97
CA GLU A 84 -0.23 3.67 4.90
C GLU A 84 -1.59 3.55 4.21
N LYS A 85 -1.72 4.09 2.99
CA LYS A 85 -2.95 3.95 2.20
C LYS A 85 -3.29 2.48 1.95
N LYS A 86 -2.31 1.65 1.60
CA LYS A 86 -2.51 0.21 1.37
C LYS A 86 -2.98 -0.50 2.65
N GLU A 87 -2.39 -0.17 3.80
CA GLU A 87 -2.75 -0.74 5.10
C GLU A 87 -4.17 -0.35 5.53
N ILE A 88 -4.53 0.92 5.36
CA ILE A 88 -5.88 1.43 5.65
C ILE A 88 -6.91 0.72 4.77
N GLN A 89 -6.64 0.59 3.47
CA GLN A 89 -7.53 -0.11 2.54
C GLN A 89 -7.68 -1.60 2.92
N ALA A 90 -6.60 -2.28 3.33
CA ALA A 90 -6.67 -3.66 3.79
C ALA A 90 -7.54 -3.80 5.05
N SER A 91 -7.38 -2.89 6.02
CA SER A 91 -8.17 -2.88 7.27
C SER A 91 -9.66 -2.61 7.02
N GLN A 92 -9.98 -1.65 6.15
CA GLN A 92 -11.35 -1.34 5.77
C GLN A 92 -12.03 -2.53 5.07
N ARG A 93 -11.31 -3.21 4.18
CA ARG A 93 -11.80 -4.42 3.51
C ARG A 93 -12.10 -5.55 4.49
N ALA A 94 -11.16 -5.86 5.37
CA ALA A 94 -11.36 -6.89 6.39
C ALA A 94 -12.58 -6.58 7.27
N TYR A 95 -12.80 -5.31 7.61
CA TYR A 95 -13.98 -4.87 8.33
C TYR A 95 -15.28 -5.10 7.54
N ILE A 96 -15.32 -4.74 6.25
CA ILE A 96 -16.49 -4.95 5.38
C ILE A 96 -16.83 -6.44 5.26
N LEU A 97 -15.85 -7.29 4.94
CA LEU A 97 -16.04 -8.73 4.80
C LEU A 97 -16.54 -9.37 6.09
N LYS A 98 -16.00 -8.94 7.24
CA LYS A 98 -16.47 -9.40 8.55
C LYS A 98 -17.91 -8.99 8.84
N GLN A 99 -18.30 -7.75 8.51
CA GLN A 99 -19.69 -7.31 8.68
C GLN A 99 -20.66 -8.07 7.76
N MET A 100 -20.26 -8.32 6.51
CA MET A 100 -21.03 -9.15 5.59
C MET A 100 -21.22 -10.56 6.13
N ALA A 101 -20.14 -11.21 6.61
CA ALA A 101 -20.21 -12.54 7.21
C ALA A 101 -21.22 -12.60 8.39
N VAL A 102 -21.16 -11.62 9.30
CA VAL A 102 -22.10 -11.53 10.44
C VAL A 102 -23.56 -11.35 9.97
N GLN A 103 -23.78 -10.57 8.92
CA GLN A 103 -25.12 -10.36 8.38
C GLN A 103 -25.67 -11.61 7.65
N LEU A 104 -24.82 -12.30 6.89
CA LEU A 104 -25.14 -13.58 6.28
C LEU A 104 -25.48 -14.63 7.35
N GLU A 105 -24.71 -14.66 8.44
CA GLU A 105 -24.95 -15.54 9.57
C GLU A 105 -26.32 -15.30 10.21
N LYS A 106 -26.63 -14.04 10.48
CA LYS A 106 -27.92 -13.65 11.02
C LYS A 106 -29.08 -14.02 10.09
N SER A 107 -28.92 -13.82 8.77
CA SER A 107 -29.96 -14.11 7.78
C SER A 107 -30.22 -15.61 7.61
N ALA A 108 -29.21 -16.44 7.82
CA ALA A 108 -29.30 -17.88 7.64
C ALA A 108 -29.82 -18.62 8.89
N LYS A 109 -29.80 -17.99 10.07
CA LYS A 109 -30.23 -18.62 11.33
C LYS A 109 -31.65 -19.18 11.28
N GLU A 110 -32.63 -18.35 10.93
CA GLU A 110 -34.05 -18.76 10.86
C GLU A 110 -34.33 -19.86 9.81
N PRO A 111 -33.81 -19.79 8.56
CA PRO A 111 -34.02 -20.85 7.58
C PRO A 111 -33.29 -22.15 7.92
N LEU A 112 -32.14 -22.10 8.59
CA LEU A 112 -31.38 -23.29 9.00
C LEU A 112 -32.00 -24.01 10.19
N GLU A 113 -32.56 -23.29 11.17
CA GLU A 113 -33.32 -23.88 12.28
C GLU A 113 -34.50 -24.73 11.78
N LYS A 114 -35.14 -24.34 10.68
CA LYS A 114 -36.22 -25.11 10.03
C LYS A 114 -35.74 -26.40 9.36
N GLU A 115 -34.45 -26.51 9.07
CA GLU A 115 -33.83 -27.69 8.48
C GLU A 115 -33.03 -28.53 9.49
N SER A 116 -33.15 -28.21 10.80
CA SER A 116 -32.38 -28.87 11.86
C SER A 116 -30.86 -28.73 11.70
N TYR A 117 -30.38 -27.59 11.19
CA TYR A 117 -28.95 -27.24 11.15
C TYR A 117 -28.69 -25.94 11.91
N GLU A 118 -27.52 -25.84 12.52
CA GLU A 118 -26.96 -24.61 13.10
C GLU A 118 -25.78 -24.15 12.26
N MET A 119 -25.70 -22.84 12.06
CA MET A 119 -24.52 -22.23 11.45
C MET A 119 -23.47 -21.94 12.51
N LYS A 120 -22.25 -22.46 12.33
CA LYS A 120 -21.13 -22.19 13.23
C LYS A 120 -20.23 -21.07 12.76
N HIS A 121 -19.98 -20.99 11.45
CA HIS A 121 -19.05 -20.01 10.91
C HIS A 121 -19.37 -19.67 9.46
N VAL A 122 -19.25 -18.38 9.14
CA VAL A 122 -19.29 -17.87 7.76
C VAL A 122 -18.05 -17.02 7.55
N GLU A 123 -17.35 -17.28 6.47
CA GLU A 123 -16.24 -16.48 5.98
C GLU A 123 -16.55 -16.01 4.57
N VAL A 124 -16.34 -14.71 4.31
CA VAL A 124 -16.50 -14.12 2.98
C VAL A 124 -15.10 -13.79 2.46
N LEU A 125 -14.73 -14.41 1.35
CA LEU A 125 -13.47 -14.20 0.66
C LEU A 125 -13.72 -13.38 -0.59
N ALA A 126 -12.89 -12.37 -0.85
CA ALA A 126 -12.98 -11.54 -2.04
C ALA A 126 -11.58 -11.28 -2.60
N ASP A 127 -11.49 -11.07 -3.92
CA ASP A 127 -10.21 -10.86 -4.59
C ASP A 127 -9.62 -9.47 -4.27
N GLU A 128 -8.30 -9.38 -4.14
CA GLU A 128 -7.61 -8.21 -3.58
C GLU A 128 -7.73 -6.94 -4.44
N GLU A 129 -8.01 -7.09 -5.74
CA GLU A 129 -7.99 -6.00 -6.71
C GLU A 129 -9.32 -5.23 -6.86
N HIS A 130 -10.46 -5.75 -6.36
CA HIS A 130 -11.79 -5.22 -6.74
C HIS A 130 -12.78 -4.97 -5.58
N LEU A 131 -12.28 -4.63 -4.40
CA LEU A 131 -13.14 -4.24 -3.27
C LEU A 131 -13.38 -2.71 -3.25
N ASP A 132 -14.06 -2.21 -4.28
CA ASP A 132 -14.60 -0.85 -4.30
C ASP A 132 -16.09 -0.86 -3.94
N GLN A 133 -16.68 0.32 -3.67
CA GLN A 133 -18.05 0.50 -3.15
C GLN A 133 -19.17 -0.16 -3.99
N ASN A 134 -18.87 -0.69 -5.19
CA ASN A 134 -19.81 -1.38 -6.08
C ASN A 134 -19.35 -2.81 -6.37
N MET A 135 -19.35 -3.68 -5.34
CA MET A 135 -19.10 -5.11 -5.53
C MET A 135 -20.20 -5.75 -6.37
N GLU A 136 -19.81 -6.40 -7.47
CA GLU A 136 -20.69 -7.31 -8.22
C GLU A 136 -20.72 -8.69 -7.52
N ALA A 137 -21.83 -9.41 -7.66
CA ALA A 137 -22.06 -10.70 -6.99
C ALA A 137 -21.00 -11.78 -7.32
N ASP A 138 -20.32 -11.65 -8.46
CA ASP A 138 -19.32 -12.59 -8.97
C ASP A 138 -17.95 -12.51 -8.27
N GLN A 139 -17.72 -11.49 -7.44
CA GLN A 139 -16.38 -11.15 -6.94
C GLN A 139 -16.08 -11.65 -5.51
N PHE A 140 -17.01 -12.40 -4.90
CA PHE A 140 -16.83 -12.96 -3.58
C PHE A 140 -17.23 -14.44 -3.52
N ARG A 141 -16.52 -15.21 -2.70
CA ARG A 141 -16.85 -16.61 -2.35
C ARG A 141 -17.23 -16.66 -0.88
N ILE A 142 -18.35 -17.32 -0.58
CA ILE A 142 -18.83 -17.54 0.78
C ILE A 142 -18.45 -18.97 1.19
N LYS A 143 -17.68 -19.11 2.27
CA LYS A 143 -17.46 -20.38 2.94
C LYS A 143 -18.34 -20.47 4.17
N ALA A 144 -19.20 -21.47 4.22
CA ALA A 144 -20.10 -21.68 5.35
C ALA A 144 -19.89 -23.06 5.99
N VAL A 145 -19.82 -23.08 7.31
CA VAL A 145 -19.70 -24.29 8.13
C VAL A 145 -20.96 -24.49 8.96
N LEU A 146 -21.61 -25.64 8.78
CA LEU A 146 -22.84 -26.04 9.43
C LEU A 146 -22.61 -27.24 10.37
N SER A 147 -23.45 -27.37 11.38
CA SER A 147 -23.57 -28.58 12.21
C SER A 147 -25.03 -28.97 12.42
N PRO A 148 -25.38 -30.26 12.55
CA PRO A 148 -26.75 -30.67 12.82
C PRO A 148 -27.20 -30.17 14.20
N LEU A 149 -28.41 -29.61 14.26
CA LEU A 149 -29.09 -29.13 15.46
C LEU A 149 -29.46 -30.35 16.30
N THR A 150 -28.50 -30.84 17.08
CA THR A 150 -28.69 -32.00 17.93
C THR A 150 -29.46 -31.53 19.14
N GLY A 151 -30.78 -31.73 19.12
CA GLY A 151 -31.55 -31.76 20.35
C GLY A 151 -30.91 -32.78 21.28
N ASP A 152 -30.72 -32.40 22.53
CA ASP A 152 -30.23 -33.25 23.61
C ASP A 152 -31.18 -34.46 23.78
N ALA A 153 -30.95 -35.51 23.00
CA ALA A 153 -31.66 -36.77 23.06
C ALA A 153 -30.76 -37.83 22.42
N VAL A 154 -29.97 -38.49 23.27
CA VAL A 154 -29.41 -39.80 22.98
C VAL A 154 -30.59 -40.75 22.76
N GLU A 155 -31.07 -40.87 21.52
CA GLU A 155 -31.93 -41.99 21.15
C GLU A 155 -31.06 -43.24 21.03
N THR A 156 -31.05 -43.95 22.16
CA THR A 156 -30.65 -45.34 22.37
C THR A 156 -30.71 -46.15 21.08
N VAL A 157 -29.54 -46.54 20.58
CA VAL A 157 -29.37 -47.46 19.45
C VAL A 157 -30.16 -48.75 19.67
N ALA A 158 -31.25 -48.90 18.91
CA ALA A 158 -31.90 -50.19 18.72
C ALA A 158 -31.00 -51.04 17.82
N LYS A 159 -30.44 -52.11 18.37
CA LYS A 159 -29.71 -53.13 17.62
C LYS A 159 -30.62 -53.72 16.55
N VAL A 160 -30.33 -53.47 15.29
CA VAL A 160 -30.87 -54.27 14.19
C VAL A 160 -29.75 -54.58 13.20
N ASP A 161 -29.50 -55.87 13.09
CA ASP A 161 -28.61 -56.53 12.13
C ASP A 161 -29.17 -56.38 10.70
N ILE A 162 -28.30 -56.62 9.69
CA ILE A 162 -28.59 -56.96 8.27
C ILE A 162 -28.14 -55.92 7.20
N ASP A 163 -27.02 -56.32 6.56
CA ASP A 163 -26.59 -56.14 5.16
C ASP A 163 -26.01 -54.78 4.67
N LEU A 164 -24.67 -54.66 4.77
CA LEU A 164 -23.89 -53.42 4.58
C LEU A 164 -23.51 -53.04 3.12
N SER A 165 -23.90 -53.80 2.10
CA SER A 165 -23.40 -53.54 0.73
C SER A 165 -24.29 -52.62 -0.13
N ARG A 166 -25.60 -52.58 0.12
CA ARG A 166 -26.54 -51.69 -0.63
C ARG A 166 -26.82 -50.36 0.07
N GLN A 167 -26.44 -50.23 1.34
CA GLN A 167 -26.78 -49.08 2.17
C GLN A 167 -25.78 -47.93 2.02
N LYS A 168 -24.52 -48.22 1.65
CA LYS A 168 -23.45 -47.23 1.46
C LYS A 168 -23.66 -46.34 0.23
N GLU A 169 -24.22 -46.88 -0.85
CA GLU A 169 -24.60 -46.12 -2.04
C GLU A 169 -25.83 -45.23 -1.76
N LYS A 170 -26.86 -45.76 -1.09
CA LYS A 170 -28.05 -44.98 -0.70
C LYS A 170 -27.77 -43.88 0.33
N SER A 171 -26.86 -44.10 1.28
CA SER A 171 -26.51 -43.09 2.28
C SER A 171 -25.69 -41.94 1.69
N ALA A 172 -24.70 -42.22 0.83
CA ALA A 172 -23.92 -41.19 0.14
C ALA A 172 -24.79 -40.38 -0.86
N GLU A 173 -25.75 -41.04 -1.50
CA GLU A 173 -26.69 -40.40 -2.44
C GLU A 173 -27.79 -39.60 -1.72
N SER A 174 -28.08 -39.92 -0.44
CA SER A 174 -28.99 -39.12 0.42
C SER A 174 -28.27 -37.88 0.97
N SER A 175 -27.05 -38.02 1.49
CA SER A 175 -26.27 -36.90 2.03
C SER A 175 -25.89 -35.88 0.95
N SER A 176 -25.57 -36.32 -0.27
CA SER A 176 -25.32 -35.39 -1.40
C SER A 176 -26.57 -34.66 -1.88
N LYS A 177 -27.77 -35.26 -1.75
CA LYS A 177 -29.04 -34.57 -2.03
C LYS A 177 -29.39 -33.55 -0.94
N GLU A 178 -29.10 -33.86 0.32
CA GLU A 178 -29.29 -32.97 1.46
C GLU A 178 -28.37 -31.73 1.37
N ILE A 179 -27.08 -31.93 1.05
CA ILE A 179 -26.13 -30.83 0.84
C ILE A 179 -26.58 -29.91 -0.30
N LYS A 180 -27.01 -30.47 -1.45
CA LYS A 180 -27.53 -29.68 -2.58
C LYS A 180 -28.76 -28.86 -2.20
N ARG A 181 -29.69 -29.44 -1.44
CA ARG A 181 -30.92 -28.76 -1.01
C ARG A 181 -30.63 -27.59 -0.05
N VAL A 182 -29.72 -27.79 0.89
CA VAL A 182 -29.30 -26.73 1.83
C VAL A 182 -28.55 -25.63 1.07
N LYS A 183 -27.68 -26.01 0.13
CA LYS A 183 -26.95 -25.07 -0.75
C LYS A 183 -27.87 -24.21 -1.61
N GLU A 184 -28.90 -24.80 -2.22
CA GLU A 184 -29.93 -24.08 -2.99
C GLU A 184 -30.72 -23.09 -2.11
N LYS A 185 -31.09 -23.48 -0.90
CA LYS A 185 -31.76 -22.55 0.04
C LYS A 185 -30.87 -21.41 0.49
N LEU A 186 -29.59 -21.67 0.77
CA LEU A 186 -28.65 -20.62 1.14
C LEU A 186 -28.39 -19.68 -0.04
N ALA A 187 -28.34 -20.20 -1.27
CA ALA A 187 -28.29 -19.40 -2.49
C ALA A 187 -29.51 -18.46 -2.63
N ASP A 188 -30.72 -18.98 -2.37
CA ASP A 188 -31.95 -18.17 -2.37
C ASP A 188 -31.94 -17.10 -1.28
N VAL A 189 -31.55 -17.46 -0.05
CA VAL A 189 -31.53 -16.54 1.11
C VAL A 189 -30.50 -15.43 0.94
N TRP A 190 -29.34 -15.75 0.38
CA TRP A 190 -28.25 -14.79 0.15
C TRP A 190 -28.33 -14.11 -1.22
N ASN A 191 -29.32 -14.49 -2.04
CA ASN A 191 -29.53 -13.98 -3.39
C ASN A 191 -28.23 -14.04 -4.23
N THR A 192 -27.51 -15.17 -4.14
CA THR A 192 -26.23 -15.42 -4.82
C THR A 192 -26.25 -16.76 -5.54
N SER A 193 -25.37 -16.95 -6.53
CA SER A 193 -25.29 -18.23 -7.24
C SER A 193 -24.77 -19.33 -6.30
N PRO A 194 -25.32 -20.56 -6.37
CA PRO A 194 -24.78 -21.72 -5.65
C PRO A 194 -23.29 -21.95 -5.89
N GLU A 195 -22.77 -21.48 -7.03
CA GLU A 195 -21.37 -21.60 -7.46
C GLU A 195 -20.40 -20.78 -6.59
N HIS A 196 -20.88 -19.72 -5.96
CA HIS A 196 -20.08 -18.88 -5.05
C HIS A 196 -20.12 -19.36 -3.61
N ILE A 197 -20.90 -20.42 -3.30
CA ILE A 197 -21.06 -20.96 -1.95
C ILE A 197 -20.29 -22.28 -1.84
N ALA A 198 -19.28 -22.30 -0.97
CA ALA A 198 -18.63 -23.52 -0.52
C ALA A 198 -19.22 -23.91 0.84
N LEU A 199 -19.85 -25.09 0.89
CA LEU A 199 -20.57 -25.58 2.06
C LEU A 199 -19.86 -26.77 2.70
N ASN A 200 -19.62 -26.71 3.99
CA ASN A 200 -19.08 -27.83 4.76
C ASN A 200 -20.00 -28.16 5.95
N ILE A 201 -20.38 -29.44 6.10
CA ILE A 201 -21.24 -29.90 7.21
C ILE A 201 -20.42 -30.79 8.14
N GLU A 202 -20.17 -30.33 9.37
CA GLU A 202 -19.51 -31.13 10.40
C GLU A 202 -20.44 -32.27 10.85
N GLY A 203 -20.02 -33.52 10.61
CA GLY A 203 -20.74 -34.73 11.04
C GLY A 203 -21.36 -35.57 9.92
N GLY A 204 -21.28 -35.12 8.66
CA GLY A 204 -21.61 -35.91 7.46
C GLY A 204 -20.35 -36.24 6.64
N ASP A 205 -20.23 -37.47 6.16
CA ASP A 205 -19.05 -38.00 5.43
C ASP A 205 -18.90 -37.46 3.99
N ALA A 206 -19.33 -36.22 3.73
CA ALA A 206 -19.28 -35.61 2.41
C ALA A 206 -18.96 -34.11 2.52
N ALA A 207 -17.67 -33.78 2.48
CA ALA A 207 -17.20 -32.42 2.25
C ALA A 207 -17.32 -32.09 0.75
N ASP A 208 -17.92 -30.94 0.42
CA ASP A 208 -17.95 -30.40 -0.94
C ASP A 208 -16.54 -29.83 -1.21
N HIS A 209 -15.72 -30.57 -1.97
CA HIS A 209 -14.38 -30.14 -2.39
C HIS A 209 -14.47 -29.37 -3.71
N GLU A 210 -14.38 -28.02 -3.66
CA GLU A 210 -13.58 -27.10 -4.52
C GLU A 210 -13.93 -25.60 -4.34
#